data_AF-A0A0S8CH54-F1
#
_entry.id   AF-A0A0S8CH54-F1
#
_cell.length_a   1.000
_cell.length_b   1.000
_cell.length_c   1.000
_cell.angle_alpha   90.00
_cell.angle_beta   90.00
_cell.angle_gamma   90.00
#
_symmetry.space_group_name_H-M   'P 1'
#
loop_
_entity.id
_entity.type
_entity.pdbx_description
1 polymer ?
#
loop_
_entity_poly.entity_id
_entity_poly.type
_entity_poly.pdbx_seq_one_letter_code
_entity_poly.pdbx_strand_id
1 'polypeptide(L)'
;MYLIIVGLLACLVCPTLVLAQQAKVDLSLRMLPDYYYKEVIPGEENTLFMEVRNNGNIGISNIKFDSDRPKGWIVNFEPKNIDYLSAG
;
A
#
# COMPACT_ATOMS: atom_id res chain seq x y z
N MET A 1 -14.52 43.91 -25.26
CA MET A 1 -15.46 42.78 -25.10
C MET A 1 -14.79 41.42 -25.22
N TYR A 2 -13.95 41.17 -26.25
CA TYR A 2 -13.22 39.89 -26.42
C TYR A 2 -12.23 39.53 -25.28
N LEU A 3 -11.57 40.51 -24.68
CA LEU A 3 -10.63 40.30 -23.56
C LEU A 3 -11.30 39.69 -22.31
N ILE A 4 -12.57 39.99 -22.08
CA ILE A 4 -13.32 39.45 -20.92
C ILE A 4 -13.71 37.99 -21.19
N ILE A 5 -14.04 37.66 -22.44
CA ILE A 5 -14.44 36.29 -22.85
C ILE A 5 -13.24 35.33 -22.72
N VAL A 6 -12.03 35.76 -23.13
CA VAL A 6 -10.81 34.95 -23.01
C VAL A 6 -10.41 34.72 -21.55
N GLY A 7 -10.52 35.75 -20.70
CA GLY A 7 -10.26 35.62 -19.27
C GLY A 7 -11.26 34.70 -18.55
N LEU A 8 -12.54 34.76 -18.91
CA LEU A 8 -13.58 33.90 -18.34
C LEU A 8 -13.40 32.44 -18.77
N LEU A 9 -12.97 32.20 -20.03
CA LEU A 9 -12.67 30.86 -20.53
C LEU A 9 -11.47 30.25 -19.80
N ALA A 10 -10.40 31.01 -19.57
CA ALA A 10 -9.21 30.54 -18.85
C ALA A 10 -9.48 30.17 -17.39
N CYS A 11 -10.33 30.92 -16.69
CA CYS A 11 -10.73 30.60 -15.32
C CYS A 11 -11.62 29.34 -15.21
N LEU A 12 -12.37 28.99 -16.26
CA LEU A 12 -13.19 27.76 -16.28
C LEU A 12 -12.38 26.49 -16.51
N VAL A 13 -11.19 26.57 -17.12
CA VAL A 13 -10.31 25.40 -17.32
C VAL A 13 -9.50 25.09 -16.06
N CYS A 14 -9.09 26.10 -15.30
CA CYS A 14 -8.24 25.95 -14.10
C CYS A 14 -8.76 25.02 -12.99
N PRO A 15 -10.07 24.95 -12.63
CA PRO A 15 -10.50 24.03 -11.59
C PRO A 15 -10.54 22.56 -12.03
N THR A 16 -10.57 22.27 -13.33
CA THR A 16 -10.66 20.87 -13.81
C THR A 16 -9.34 20.11 -13.70
N LEU A 17 -8.20 20.82 -13.72
CA LEU A 17 -6.88 20.21 -13.53
C LEU A 17 -6.65 19.73 -12.08
N VAL A 18 -7.43 20.21 -11.11
CA VAL A 18 -7.25 19.88 -9.69
C VAL A 18 -8.02 18.62 -9.27
N LEU A 19 -8.96 18.12 -10.08
CA LEU A 19 -9.80 16.97 -9.71
C LEU A 19 -9.27 15.61 -10.19
N ALA A 20 -8.28 15.57 -11.07
CA ALA A 20 -7.64 14.33 -11.47
C ALA A 20 -6.52 13.98 -10.49
N GLN A 21 -6.86 13.60 -9.25
CA GLN A 21 -5.88 12.92 -8.39
C GLN A 21 -5.44 11.65 -9.11
N GLN A 22 -4.18 11.61 -9.54
CA GLN A 22 -3.63 10.45 -10.22
C GLN A 22 -3.71 9.23 -9.30
N ALA A 23 -4.02 8.06 -9.86
CA ALA A 23 -4.05 6.83 -9.11
C ALA A 23 -2.68 6.57 -8.48
N LYS A 24 -2.64 6.49 -7.15
CA LYS A 24 -1.48 6.21 -6.33
C LYS A 24 -1.62 4.80 -5.78
N VAL A 25 -0.74 3.91 -6.23
CA VAL A 25 -0.58 2.57 -5.67
C VAL A 25 0.60 2.62 -4.70
N ASP A 26 0.34 2.36 -3.43
CA ASP A 26 1.37 2.37 -2.38
C ASP A 26 0.97 1.35 -1.31
N LEU A 27 1.75 0.27 -1.21
CA LEU A 27 1.53 -0.84 -0.31
C LEU A 27 2.74 -0.98 0.62
N SER A 28 2.52 -1.01 1.92
CA SER A 28 3.57 -1.22 2.92
C SER A 28 3.30 -2.42 3.80
N LEU A 29 4.35 -3.16 4.13
CA LEU A 29 4.36 -4.21 5.14
C LEU A 29 5.20 -3.72 6.33
N ARG A 30 4.65 -3.81 7.54
CA ARG A 30 5.32 -3.35 8.76
C ARG A 30 5.23 -4.44 9.83
N MET A 31 6.28 -4.62 10.62
CA MET A 31 6.16 -5.42 11.84
C MET A 31 5.41 -4.62 12.91
N LEU A 32 4.72 -5.30 13.83
CA LEU A 32 4.19 -4.61 15.01
C LEU A 32 5.36 -4.26 15.97
N PRO A 33 5.25 -3.17 16.75
CA PRO A 33 6.34 -2.68 17.60
C PRO A 33 6.94 -3.74 18.53
N ASP A 34 6.11 -4.66 19.02
CA ASP A 34 6.51 -5.73 19.93
C ASP A 34 7.46 -6.76 19.29
N TYR A 35 7.60 -6.77 17.96
CA TYR A 35 8.40 -7.75 17.22
C TYR A 35 9.67 -7.17 16.58
N TYR A 36 9.96 -5.87 16.71
CA TYR A 36 11.09 -5.23 16.00
C TYR A 36 12.45 -5.84 16.28
N TYR A 37 12.67 -6.37 17.48
CA TYR A 37 13.95 -6.96 17.91
C TYR A 37 13.81 -8.44 18.26
N LYS A 38 12.77 -9.10 17.73
CA LYS A 38 12.57 -10.52 17.99
C LYS A 38 13.64 -11.32 17.24
N GLU A 39 14.49 -11.99 18.00
CA GLU A 39 15.45 -12.95 17.46
C GLU A 39 14.71 -14.23 17.08
N VAL A 40 15.04 -14.78 15.91
CA VAL A 40 14.49 -16.05 15.45
C VAL A 40 15.60 -17.08 15.46
N ILE A 41 15.48 -18.04 16.37
CA ILE A 41 16.53 -19.03 16.66
C ILE A 41 16.23 -20.32 15.89
N PRO A 42 17.22 -20.94 15.22
CA PRO A 42 17.04 -22.22 14.54
C PRO A 42 16.51 -23.31 15.49
N GLY A 43 15.50 -24.05 15.03
CA GLY A 43 14.88 -25.14 15.79
C GLY A 43 13.67 -24.70 16.63
N GLU A 44 13.44 -23.39 16.77
CA GLU A 44 12.26 -22.85 17.43
C GLU A 44 11.17 -22.45 16.43
N GLU A 45 9.92 -22.64 16.81
CA GLU A 45 8.78 -22.08 16.09
C GLU A 45 8.50 -20.67 16.59
N ASN A 46 8.41 -19.71 15.66
CA ASN A 46 8.22 -18.31 15.97
C ASN A 46 7.12 -17.69 15.11
N THR A 47 6.11 -17.14 15.76
CA THR A 47 5.09 -16.31 15.10
C THR A 47 5.49 -14.84 15.15
N LEU A 48 5.41 -14.16 14.01
CA LEU A 48 5.57 -12.72 13.85
C LEU A 48 4.27 -12.14 13.32
N PHE A 49 3.78 -11.08 13.96
CA PHE A 49 2.61 -10.36 13.47
C PHE A 49 3.04 -9.13 12.69
N MET A 50 2.46 -8.98 11.51
CA MET A 50 2.75 -7.90 10.57
C MET A 50 1.47 -7.20 10.15
N GLU A 51 1.57 -5.91 9.90
CA GLU A 51 0.52 -5.06 9.35
C GLU A 51 0.78 -4.83 7.86
N VAL A 52 -0.24 -5.13 7.05
CA VAL A 52 -0.29 -4.76 5.63
C VAL A 52 -1.16 -3.51 5.51
N ARG A 53 -0.63 -2.45 4.89
CA ARG A 53 -1.33 -1.18 4.73
C ARG A 53 -1.29 -0.67 3.30
N ASN A 54 -2.44 -0.21 2.81
CA ASN A 54 -2.57 0.46 1.52
C ASN A 54 -2.54 1.99 1.72
N ASN A 55 -1.37 2.60 1.60
CA ASN A 55 -1.20 4.06 1.69
C ASN A 55 -1.58 4.78 0.37
N GLY A 56 -2.13 4.05 -0.59
CA GLY A 56 -2.61 4.56 -1.88
C GLY A 56 -3.99 5.23 -1.80
N ASN A 57 -4.46 5.70 -2.93
CA ASN A 57 -5.81 6.29 -3.07
C ASN A 57 -6.76 5.41 -3.92
N ILE A 58 -6.35 4.19 -4.24
CA ILE A 58 -7.16 3.16 -4.93
C ILE A 58 -7.06 1.83 -4.20
N GLY A 59 -8.08 0.98 -4.36
CA GLY A 59 -8.07 -0.38 -3.81
C GLY A 59 -7.06 -1.30 -4.50
N ILE A 60 -6.46 -2.22 -3.75
CA ILE A 60 -5.48 -3.20 -4.23
C ILE A 60 -6.10 -4.59 -4.09
N SER A 61 -6.02 -5.40 -5.15
CA SER A 61 -6.52 -6.78 -5.15
C SER A 61 -5.39 -7.78 -5.28
N ASN A 62 -5.63 -9.03 -4.88
CA ASN A 62 -4.73 -10.16 -5.10
C ASN A 62 -3.31 -9.93 -4.52
N ILE A 63 -3.25 -9.48 -3.26
CA ILE A 63 -2.00 -9.28 -2.53
C ILE A 63 -1.48 -10.66 -2.11
N LYS A 64 -0.26 -10.98 -2.53
CA LYS A 64 0.41 -12.26 -2.24
C LYS A 64 1.63 -12.03 -1.36
N PHE A 65 1.94 -13.02 -0.55
CA PHE A 65 3.12 -13.00 0.31
C PHE A 65 4.17 -13.98 -0.20
N ASP A 66 5.42 -13.55 -0.10
CA ASP A 66 6.60 -14.34 -0.44
C ASP A 66 7.69 -14.07 0.61
N SER A 67 8.61 -15.02 0.77
CA SER A 67 9.74 -14.90 1.70
C SER A 67 10.99 -15.47 1.07
N ASP A 68 12.03 -14.63 1.02
CA ASP A 68 13.40 -15.06 0.81
C ASP A 68 13.99 -15.56 2.14
N ARG A 69 13.71 -16.83 2.44
CA ARG A 69 14.12 -17.47 3.69
C ARG A 69 15.47 -18.18 3.55
N PRO A 70 16.30 -18.23 4.61
CA PRO A 70 17.52 -19.02 4.59
C PRO A 70 17.25 -20.51 4.34
N LYS A 71 18.25 -21.23 3.82
CA LYS A 71 18.13 -22.66 3.53
C LYS A 71 17.74 -23.45 4.78
N GLY A 72 16.76 -24.34 4.65
CA GLY A 72 16.29 -25.23 5.72
C GLY A 72 15.21 -24.63 6.63
N TRP A 73 14.92 -23.33 6.51
CA TRP A 73 13.84 -22.68 7.26
C TRP A 73 12.47 -22.98 6.64
N ILE A 74 11.38 -22.88 7.40
CA ILE A 74 10.03 -22.97 6.85
C ILE A 74 9.30 -21.70 7.25
N VAL A 75 8.68 -21.01 6.28
CA VAL A 75 7.90 -19.80 6.51
C VAL A 75 6.50 -20.04 5.97
N ASN A 76 5.50 -19.84 6.82
CA ASN A 76 4.09 -19.93 6.49
C ASN A 76 3.44 -18.56 6.70
N PHE A 77 2.50 -18.20 5.83
CA PHE A 77 1.74 -16.96 5.91
C PHE A 77 0.28 -17.24 6.27
N GLU A 78 -0.21 -16.57 7.30
CA GLU A 78 -1.61 -16.56 7.69
C GLU A 78 -2.10 -15.12 7.86
N PRO A 79 -3.04 -14.63 7.02
CA PRO A 79 -3.66 -15.33 5.89
C PRO A 79 -2.68 -15.58 4.73
N LYS A 80 -2.99 -16.55 3.85
CA LYS A 80 -2.13 -16.90 2.70
C LYS A 80 -2.06 -15.81 1.62
N ASN A 81 -3.10 -15.00 1.52
CA ASN A 81 -3.22 -13.86 0.61
C ASN A 81 -4.28 -12.89 1.16
N ILE A 82 -4.35 -11.70 0.57
CA ILE A 82 -5.45 -10.75 0.80
C ILE A 82 -6.10 -10.47 -0.55
N ASP A 83 -7.37 -10.87 -0.68
CA ASP A 83 -8.12 -10.73 -1.93
C ASP A 83 -8.32 -9.27 -2.34
N TYR A 84 -8.67 -8.41 -1.36
CA TYR A 84 -8.91 -6.99 -1.59
C TYR A 84 -8.58 -6.17 -0.34
N LEU A 85 -7.92 -5.03 -0.53
CA LEU A 85 -7.66 -4.02 0.48
C LEU A 85 -8.07 -2.64 -0.06
N SER A 86 -9.02 -1.99 0.60
CA SER A 86 -9.46 -0.64 0.25
C SER A 86 -8.31 0.38 0.40
N ALA A 87 -8.46 1.56 -0.20
CA ALA A 87 -7.56 2.68 0.06
C ALA A 87 -7.66 3.15 1.53
N GLY A 88 -6.54 3.55 2.15
CA GLY A 88 -6.49 4.13 3.50
C GLY A 88 -5.28 3.72 4.36
#